data_AF-A0A1A7KIN3-F1
#
_entry.id   AF-A0A1A7KIN3-F1
#
_cell.length_a   1.000
_cell.length_b   1.000
_cell.length_c   1.000
_cell.angle_alpha   90.00
_cell.angle_beta   90.00
_cell.angle_gamma   90.00
#
_symmetry.space_group_name_H-M   'P 1'
#
loop_
_entity.id
_entity.type
_entity.pdbx_description
1 polymer ?
#
loop_
_entity_poly.entity_id
_entity_poly.type
_entity_poly.pdbx_seq_one_letter_code
_entity_poly.pdbx_strand_id
1 'polypeptide(L)'
;MKTKNKILLLWILFLINCSSVKSTFNKDLESDKNSVLVIRKLNLNNNQSIVYFTVTFNNNLQIEVNKKIIYNKKIETIEQLGYAGSCVIENNKDVLITIDYKKKFKLSTEELQKYKFIYIEKDGKNYKIEYTNKVKAFL
;
A
#
# COMPACT_ATOMS: atom_id res chain seq x y z
N MET A 1 -34.11 -17.64 31.41
CA MET A 1 -32.73 -17.10 31.35
C MET A 1 -31.85 -17.75 30.25
N LYS A 2 -32.40 -18.15 29.08
CA LYS A 2 -31.65 -18.92 28.05
C LYS A 2 -31.46 -18.21 26.70
N THR A 3 -32.17 -17.12 26.43
CA THR A 3 -32.12 -16.39 25.14
C THR A 3 -31.12 -15.22 25.12
N LYS A 4 -30.82 -14.59 26.26
CA LYS A 4 -29.88 -13.46 26.33
C LYS A 4 -28.42 -13.84 26.02
N ASN A 5 -27.99 -15.06 26.34
CA ASN A 5 -26.62 -15.52 26.06
C ASN A 5 -26.36 -15.84 24.59
N LYS A 6 -27.40 -16.18 23.79
CA LYS A 6 -27.25 -16.46 22.35
C LYS A 6 -26.99 -15.20 21.54
N ILE A 7 -27.55 -14.06 21.96
CA ILE A 7 -27.35 -12.77 21.28
C ILE A 7 -25.91 -12.28 21.51
N LEU A 8 -25.38 -12.41 22.73
CA LEU A 8 -24.01 -11.97 23.04
C LEU A 8 -22.94 -12.73 22.22
N LEU A 9 -23.14 -14.03 21.99
CA LEU A 9 -22.24 -14.86 21.18
C LEU A 9 -22.22 -14.45 19.69
N LEU A 10 -23.36 -13.99 19.17
CA LEU A 10 -23.50 -13.54 17.77
C LEU A 10 -22.69 -12.26 17.52
N TRP A 11 -22.62 -11.35 18.50
CA TRP A 11 -21.88 -10.09 18.39
C TRP A 11 -20.36 -10.28 18.37
N ILE A 12 -19.84 -11.29 19.08
CA ILE A 12 -18.40 -11.60 19.10
C ILE A 12 -17.92 -12.06 17.70
N LEU A 13 -18.78 -12.76 16.94
CA LEU A 13 -18.45 -13.22 15.58
C LEU A 13 -18.36 -12.06 14.57
N PHE A 14 -19.05 -10.93 14.79
CA PHE A 14 -18.97 -9.77 13.90
C PHE A 14 -17.65 -8.99 14.01
N LEU A 15 -16.91 -9.13 15.11
CA LEU A 15 -15.67 -8.37 15.35
C LEU A 15 -14.43 -9.00 14.69
N ILE A 16 -14.50 -10.26 14.26
CA ILE A 16 -13.33 -11.04 13.80
C ILE A 16 -12.94 -10.74 12.34
N ASN A 17 -13.75 -9.96 11.60
CA ASN A 17 -13.55 -9.73 10.16
C ASN A 17 -12.96 -8.34 9.83
N CYS A 18 -12.41 -7.63 10.81
CA CYS A 18 -11.80 -6.32 10.59
C CYS A 18 -10.48 -6.46 9.82
N SER A 19 -10.41 -5.91 8.60
CA SER A 19 -9.16 -5.80 7.85
C SER A 19 -8.40 -4.56 8.32
N SER A 20 -7.19 -4.74 8.84
CA SER A 20 -6.37 -3.62 9.32
C SER A 20 -5.52 -3.02 8.20
N VAL A 21 -5.28 -1.71 8.29
CA VAL A 21 -4.26 -1.01 7.49
C VAL A 21 -3.32 -0.33 8.48
N LYS A 22 -2.07 -0.73 8.51
CA LYS A 22 -1.04 -0.17 9.39
C LYS A 22 -0.06 0.63 8.56
N SER A 23 0.29 1.84 9.01
CA SER A 23 1.33 2.65 8.39
C SER A 23 2.59 2.68 9.25
N THR A 24 3.76 2.59 8.62
CA THR A 24 5.07 2.72 9.24
C THR A 24 5.93 3.69 8.45
N PHE A 25 6.77 4.46 9.15
CA PHE A 25 7.57 5.52 8.57
C PHE A 25 9.03 5.30 8.93
N ASN A 26 9.92 5.28 7.94
CA ASN A 26 11.35 5.26 8.20
C ASN A 26 11.79 6.66 8.64
N LYS A 27 12.51 6.77 9.75
CA LYS A 27 12.97 8.06 10.28
C LYS A 27 14.01 8.73 9.37
N ASP A 28 14.70 7.95 8.54
CA ASP A 28 15.71 8.47 7.63
C ASP A 28 15.06 9.09 6.39
N LEU A 29 15.04 10.43 6.35
CA LEU A 29 14.52 11.19 5.21
C LEU A 29 15.55 11.32 4.07
N GLU A 30 16.82 11.00 4.31
CA GLU A 30 17.84 11.01 3.27
C GLU A 30 17.82 9.72 2.44
N SER A 31 17.93 9.89 1.11
CA SER A 31 18.08 8.76 0.20
C SER A 31 19.54 8.29 0.17
N ASP A 32 19.76 6.98 0.30
CA ASP A 32 21.09 6.42 0.11
C ASP A 32 21.50 6.38 -1.38
N LYS A 33 22.75 6.00 -1.65
CA LYS A 33 23.31 5.96 -3.01
C LYS A 33 22.49 5.08 -3.96
N ASN A 34 22.02 3.91 -3.49
CA ASN A 34 21.25 2.97 -4.31
C ASN A 34 19.87 3.56 -4.66
N SER A 35 19.25 4.21 -3.69
CA SER A 35 17.97 4.88 -3.83
C SER A 35 18.04 6.02 -4.85
N VAL A 36 19.10 6.84 -4.79
CA VAL A 36 19.36 7.89 -5.78
C VAL A 36 19.53 7.31 -7.18
N LEU A 37 20.23 6.18 -7.33
CA LEU A 37 20.39 5.51 -8.62
C LEU A 37 19.04 5.02 -9.17
N VAL A 38 18.18 4.45 -8.32
CA VAL A 38 16.84 3.99 -8.73
C VAL A 38 15.95 5.16 -9.13
N ILE A 39 15.93 6.24 -8.34
CA ILE A 39 15.18 7.48 -8.65
C ILE A 39 15.59 8.02 -10.03
N ARG A 40 16.90 8.08 -10.30
CA ARG A 40 17.44 8.52 -11.61
C ARG A 40 17.06 7.55 -12.72
N LYS A 41 17.21 6.25 -12.52
CA LYS A 41 16.90 5.24 -13.55
C LYS A 41 15.41 5.23 -13.93
N LEU A 42 14.54 5.53 -12.98
CA LEU A 42 13.10 5.65 -13.19
C LEU A 42 12.67 7.04 -13.69
N ASN A 43 13.60 8.00 -13.82
CA ASN A 43 13.32 9.40 -14.13
C ASN A 43 12.21 10.00 -13.24
N LEU A 44 12.24 9.72 -11.93
CA LEU A 44 11.22 10.22 -11.01
C LEU A 44 11.41 11.72 -10.75
N ASN A 45 10.37 12.50 -11.00
CA ASN A 45 10.34 13.92 -10.68
C ASN A 45 10.27 14.18 -9.15
N ASN A 46 10.54 15.41 -8.74
CA ASN A 46 10.48 15.81 -7.33
C ASN A 46 9.08 15.64 -6.72
N ASN A 47 8.03 15.86 -7.52
CA ASN A 47 6.63 15.69 -7.13
C ASN A 47 6.09 14.28 -7.39
N GLN A 48 6.97 13.30 -7.59
CA GLN A 48 6.60 11.91 -7.82
C GLN A 48 7.21 10.99 -6.78
N SER A 49 6.47 9.94 -6.49
CA SER A 49 6.91 8.79 -5.69
C SER A 49 6.49 7.51 -6.40
N ILE A 50 7.16 6.41 -6.08
CA ILE A 50 6.79 5.08 -6.59
C ILE A 50 6.13 4.27 -5.50
N VAL A 51 5.01 3.63 -5.84
CA VAL A 51 4.32 2.68 -4.99
C VAL A 51 4.65 1.28 -5.47
N TYR A 52 5.13 0.44 -4.57
CA TYR A 52 5.39 -0.97 -4.77
C TYR A 52 4.33 -1.81 -4.06
N PHE A 53 3.83 -2.83 -4.74
CA PHE A 53 2.94 -3.84 -4.18
C PHE A 53 3.73 -5.13 -4.00
N THR A 54 3.81 -5.61 -2.77
CA THR A 54 4.67 -6.74 -2.40
C THR A 54 3.91 -7.75 -1.56
N VAL A 55 4.31 -9.02 -1.64
CA VAL A 55 3.81 -10.13 -0.80
C VAL A 55 2.31 -10.44 -0.95
N THR A 56 1.99 -11.68 -1.36
CA THR A 56 0.63 -12.30 -1.39
C THR A 56 -0.50 -11.54 -2.12
N PHE A 57 -0.17 -10.70 -3.09
CA PHE A 57 -1.18 -10.13 -3.98
C PHE A 57 -1.63 -11.16 -5.02
N ASN A 58 -2.95 -11.25 -5.22
CA ASN A 58 -3.60 -11.89 -6.36
C ASN A 58 -4.97 -11.23 -6.49
N ASN A 59 -4.96 -9.94 -6.85
CA ASN A 59 -6.10 -9.05 -6.64
C ASN A 59 -6.23 -8.06 -7.81
N ASN A 60 -7.45 -7.56 -8.02
CA ASN A 60 -7.68 -6.41 -8.90
C ASN A 60 -7.30 -5.14 -8.16
N LEU A 61 -6.38 -4.36 -8.73
CA LEU A 61 -5.86 -3.14 -8.14
C LEU A 61 -6.27 -1.94 -8.99
N GLN A 62 -6.94 -0.98 -8.35
CA GLN A 62 -7.24 0.32 -8.90
C GLN A 62 -6.58 1.42 -8.06
N ILE A 63 -5.92 2.36 -8.72
CA ILE A 63 -5.29 3.52 -8.09
C ILE A 63 -5.82 4.78 -8.75
N GLU A 64 -6.30 5.68 -7.91
CA GLU A 64 -6.77 6.99 -8.31
C GLU A 64 -5.85 8.07 -7.76
N VAL A 65 -5.47 9.01 -8.61
CA VAL A 65 -4.78 10.24 -8.23
C VAL A 65 -5.70 11.41 -8.56
N ASN A 66 -6.07 12.19 -7.54
CA ASN A 66 -7.03 13.29 -7.68
C ASN A 66 -8.31 12.86 -8.43
N LYS A 67 -8.92 11.74 -8.00
CA LYS A 67 -10.14 11.13 -8.57
C LYS A 67 -10.02 10.64 -10.02
N LYS A 68 -8.82 10.62 -10.61
CA LYS A 68 -8.56 10.03 -11.93
C LYS A 68 -7.89 8.68 -11.76
N ILE A 69 -8.45 7.65 -12.40
CA ILE A 69 -7.86 6.31 -12.41
C ILE A 69 -6.59 6.36 -13.26
N ILE A 70 -5.45 6.10 -12.64
CA ILE A 70 -4.13 6.03 -13.32
C ILE A 70 -3.63 4.58 -13.45
N TYR A 71 -4.21 3.66 -12.67
CA TYR A 71 -3.87 2.25 -12.68
C TYR A 71 -5.13 1.44 -12.44
N ASN A 72 -5.40 0.44 -13.28
CA ASN A 72 -6.51 -0.50 -13.11
C ASN A 72 -6.16 -1.83 -13.77
N LYS A 73 -5.53 -2.73 -13.01
CA LYS A 73 -5.06 -4.03 -13.51
C LYS A 73 -5.13 -5.09 -12.40
N LYS A 74 -5.26 -6.35 -12.79
CA LYS A 74 -4.98 -7.47 -11.89
C LYS A 74 -3.47 -7.55 -11.66
N ILE A 75 -3.06 -7.70 -10.40
CA ILE A 75 -1.67 -7.93 -10.00
C ILE A 75 -1.56 -9.24 -9.25
N GLU A 76 -0.42 -9.91 -9.43
CA GLU A 76 -0.10 -11.18 -8.80
C GLU A 76 1.35 -11.17 -8.33
N THR A 77 1.60 -11.55 -7.09
CA THR A 77 2.96 -11.64 -6.55
C THR A 77 3.71 -12.77 -7.24
N ILE A 78 4.86 -12.45 -7.83
CA ILE A 78 5.83 -13.43 -8.26
C ILE A 78 6.51 -13.97 -6.99
N GLU A 79 6.23 -15.22 -6.62
CA GLU A 79 6.64 -15.80 -5.33
C GLU A 79 8.15 -15.69 -5.07
N GLN A 80 8.96 -15.94 -6.11
CA GLN A 80 10.42 -15.88 -6.05
C GLN A 80 10.99 -14.47 -5.89
N LEU A 81 10.17 -13.43 -6.10
CA LEU A 81 10.57 -12.04 -6.05
C LEU A 81 9.86 -11.25 -4.95
N GLY A 82 8.82 -11.81 -4.32
CA GLY A 82 7.94 -11.07 -3.42
C GLY A 82 7.27 -9.82 -4.02
N TYR A 83 7.34 -9.61 -5.35
CA TYR A 83 6.91 -8.41 -6.06
C TYR A 83 5.67 -8.69 -6.89
N ALA A 84 4.67 -7.81 -6.80
CA ALA A 84 3.40 -7.93 -7.53
C ALA A 84 3.22 -6.85 -8.60
N GLY A 85 3.85 -5.69 -8.42
CA GLY A 85 3.67 -4.56 -9.32
C GLY A 85 4.14 -3.25 -8.71
N SER A 86 4.22 -2.23 -9.55
CA SER A 86 4.50 -0.87 -9.12
C SER A 86 3.85 0.16 -10.03
N CYS A 87 3.69 1.36 -9.51
CA CYS A 87 3.24 2.51 -10.28
C CYS A 87 3.88 3.80 -9.75
N VAL A 88 4.09 4.75 -10.64
CA VAL A 88 4.49 6.11 -10.26
C VAL A 88 3.23 6.94 -9.99
N ILE A 89 3.23 7.70 -8.90
CA ILE A 89 2.13 8.57 -8.48
C ILE A 89 2.63 10.00 -8.28
N GLU A 90 1.75 10.98 -8.46
CA GLU A 90 2.01 12.35 -8.01
C GLU A 90 1.86 12.41 -6.49
N ASN A 91 2.93 12.81 -5.80
CA ASN A 91 3.03 12.73 -4.35
C ASN A 91 2.44 13.94 -3.61
N ASN A 92 2.05 14.97 -4.35
CA ASN A 92 1.41 16.18 -3.86
C ASN A 92 -0.12 16.18 -4.07
N LYS A 93 -0.69 15.03 -4.48
CA LYS A 93 -2.13 14.88 -4.74
C LYS A 93 -2.71 13.76 -3.90
N ASP A 94 -4.03 13.81 -3.75
CA ASP A 94 -4.78 12.74 -3.09
C ASP A 94 -4.66 11.42 -3.84
N VAL A 95 -4.20 10.38 -3.16
CA VAL A 95 -4.07 9.03 -3.72
C VAL A 95 -4.97 8.06 -2.98
N LEU A 96 -5.87 7.41 -3.72
CA LEU A 96 -6.77 6.38 -3.22
C LEU A 96 -6.42 5.04 -3.87
N ILE A 97 -6.26 4.01 -3.04
CA ILE A 97 -6.02 2.65 -3.47
C ILE A 97 -7.27 1.83 -3.20
N THR A 98 -7.73 1.12 -4.23
CA THR A 98 -8.87 0.20 -4.17
C THR A 98 -8.42 -1.20 -4.58
N ILE A 99 -8.70 -2.19 -3.73
CA ILE A 99 -8.36 -3.60 -3.94
C ILE A 99 -9.64 -4.43 -4.00
N ASP A 100 -9.79 -5.22 -5.07
CA ASP A 100 -10.97 -6.04 -5.40
C ASP A 100 -12.29 -5.28 -5.32
N TYR A 101 -12.28 -3.98 -5.63
CA TYR A 101 -13.43 -3.09 -5.53
C TYR A 101 -14.07 -2.99 -4.13
N LYS A 102 -13.43 -3.56 -3.11
CA LYS A 102 -13.96 -3.70 -1.75
C LYS A 102 -13.14 -2.90 -0.75
N LYS A 103 -11.83 -3.20 -0.66
CA LYS A 103 -10.96 -2.54 0.31
C LYS A 103 -10.46 -1.24 -0.28
N LYS A 104 -10.71 -0.13 0.42
CA LYS A 104 -10.25 1.20 0.04
C LYS A 104 -9.43 1.80 1.16
N PHE A 105 -8.32 2.45 0.82
CA PHE A 105 -7.56 3.26 1.77
C PHE A 105 -6.85 4.39 1.03
N LYS A 106 -6.77 5.54 1.71
CA LYS A 106 -6.11 6.74 1.21
C LYS A 106 -4.67 6.76 1.73
N LEU A 107 -3.71 7.08 0.86
CA LEU A 107 -2.35 7.37 1.29
C LEU A 107 -2.29 8.79 1.88
N SER A 108 -1.47 8.99 2.90
CA SER A 108 -1.32 10.32 3.50
C SER A 108 -0.55 11.23 2.55
N THR A 109 -1.20 12.28 2.04
CA THR A 109 -0.57 13.27 1.16
C THR A 109 0.63 13.96 1.84
N GLU A 110 0.54 14.20 3.14
CA GLU A 110 1.64 14.79 3.92
C GLU A 110 2.88 13.87 3.91
N GLU A 111 2.68 12.58 4.08
CA GLU A 111 3.77 11.60 4.12
C GLU A 111 4.29 11.31 2.70
N LEU A 112 3.42 11.28 1.69
CA LEU A 112 3.82 11.12 0.30
C LEU A 112 4.82 12.19 -0.16
N GLN A 113 4.66 13.43 0.30
CA GLN A 113 5.61 14.51 -0.04
C GLN A 113 6.99 14.33 0.60
N LYS A 114 7.09 13.61 1.72
CA LYS A 114 8.34 13.35 2.46
C LYS A 114 9.10 12.14 1.92
N TYR A 115 8.41 11.17 1.31
CA TYR A 115 8.98 9.88 0.94
C TYR A 115 8.85 9.52 -0.55
N LYS A 116 9.91 8.94 -1.12
CA LYS A 116 10.02 8.56 -2.53
C LYS A 116 9.55 7.14 -2.82
N PHE A 117 9.67 6.23 -1.85
CA PHE A 117 9.27 4.84 -1.99
C PHE A 117 8.18 4.51 -0.98
N ILE A 118 7.07 3.96 -1.49
CA ILE A 118 5.95 3.52 -0.69
C ILE A 118 5.77 2.03 -0.95
N TYR A 119 5.89 1.21 0.08
CA TYR A 119 5.68 -0.24 -0.03
C TYR A 119 4.34 -0.59 0.58
N ILE A 120 3.53 -1.33 -0.16
CA ILE A 120 2.26 -1.86 0.30
C ILE A 120 2.39 -3.37 0.32
N GLU A 121 2.52 -3.90 1.52
CA GLU A 121 2.57 -5.32 1.80
C GLU A 121 1.16 -5.81 2.13
N LYS A 122 0.78 -6.97 1.60
CA LYS A 122 -0.46 -7.66 1.96
C LYS A 122 -0.12 -8.94 2.73
N ASP A 123 -0.77 -9.11 3.88
CA ASP A 123 -0.70 -10.32 4.69
C ASP A 123 -2.14 -10.77 5.01
N GLY A 124 -2.64 -11.71 4.20
CA GLY A 124 -4.04 -12.14 4.24
C GLY A 124 -5.00 -10.97 3.96
N LYS A 125 -5.73 -10.52 4.99
CA LYS A 125 -6.67 -9.39 4.94
C LYS A 125 -6.07 -8.07 5.45
N ASN A 126 -4.85 -8.11 5.96
CA ASN A 126 -4.16 -6.97 6.54
C ASN A 126 -3.23 -6.34 5.51
N TYR A 127 -3.06 -5.03 5.63
CA TYR A 127 -2.20 -4.25 4.76
C TYR A 127 -1.22 -3.46 5.62
N LYS A 128 0.04 -3.47 5.22
CA LYS A 128 1.07 -2.63 5.81
C LYS A 128 1.59 -1.68 4.75
N ILE A 129 1.60 -0.39 5.08
CA ILE A 129 2.11 0.67 4.24
C ILE A 129 3.38 1.19 4.88
N GLU A 130 4.49 1.10 4.15
CA GLU A 130 5.77 1.63 4.61
C GLU A 130 6.21 2.79 3.72
N TYR A 131 6.49 3.93 4.36
CA TYR A 131 7.02 5.12 3.72
C TYR A 131 8.52 5.23 4.02
N THR A 132 9.34 5.35 2.98
CA THR A 132 10.80 5.39 3.13
C THR A 132 11.48 6.09 1.95
N ASN A 133 12.68 6.63 2.19
CA ASN A 133 13.57 7.14 1.15
C ASN A 133 14.69 6.15 0.80
N LYS A 134 14.61 4.92 1.33
CA LYS A 134 15.52 3.82 1.03
C LYS A 134 14.83 2.76 0.17
N VAL A 135 15.44 2.46 -0.98
CA VAL A 135 14.98 1.35 -1.82
C VAL A 135 15.24 0.03 -1.11
N LYS A 136 14.29 -0.91 -1.22
CA LYS A 136 14.43 -2.27 -0.72
C LYS A 136 14.80 -3.20 -1.85
N ALA A 137 15.65 -4.17 -1.56
CA ALA A 137 15.69 -5.38 -2.36
C ALA A 137 14.40 -6.16 -2.11
N PHE A 138 13.83 -6.73 -3.16
CA PHE A 138 12.77 -7.72 -3.01
C PHE A 138 13.41 -9.10 -2.82
N LEU A 139 12.75 -9.98 -2.05
CA LEU A 139 13.21 -11.33 -1.70
C LEU A 139 13.38 -12.19 -2.94
#